data_AF-A0A534JQ70-F1
#
_entry.id   AF-A0A534JQ70-F1
#
_cell.length_a   1.000
_cell.length_b   1.000
_cell.length_c   1.000
_cell.angle_alpha   90.00
_cell.angle_beta   90.00
_cell.angle_gamma   90.00
#
_symmetry.space_group_name_H-M   'P 1'
#
loop_
_entity.id
_entity.type
_entity.pdbx_description
1 polymer ?
#
loop_
_entity_poly.entity_id
_entity_poly.type
_entity_poly.pdbx_seq_one_letter_code
_entity_poly.pdbx_strand_id
1 'polypeptide(L)'
;MPPPIPPMPPAVKLSSAALLGILAIVGIMAVGVFAWILFLAPGLNIDQRLWWTGFTSLIFAFLAYLVHAGTEARPLKQLAGGLFLVSAGSFYGSIFTSASDTGVMLLWAVVLSILVVVVLLGVFVMARESEATQARLARRKLTP
;
A
#
# COMPACT_ATOMS: atom_id res chain seq x y z
N MET A 1 25.58 -20.81 -29.47
CA MET A 1 25.83 -19.81 -28.41
C MET A 1 24.49 -19.16 -28.08
N PRO A 2 24.07 -19.07 -26.81
CA PRO A 2 22.86 -18.32 -26.48
C PRO A 2 23.05 -16.85 -26.84
N PRO A 3 22.03 -16.15 -27.34
CA PRO A 3 22.15 -14.76 -27.75
C PRO A 3 22.48 -13.86 -26.54
N PRO A 4 23.25 -12.77 -26.75
CA PRO A 4 23.55 -11.82 -25.69
C PRO A 4 22.26 -11.22 -25.17
N ILE A 5 22.06 -11.28 -23.85
CA ILE A 5 20.95 -10.61 -23.19
C ILE A 5 21.17 -9.10 -23.40
N PRO A 6 20.20 -8.36 -23.97
CA PRO A 6 20.34 -6.92 -24.16
C PRO A 6 20.56 -6.25 -22.79
N PRO A 7 21.48 -5.27 -22.70
CA PRO A 7 21.73 -4.55 -21.46
C PRO A 7 20.42 -3.93 -20.98
N MET A 8 19.97 -4.39 -19.81
CA MET A 8 18.77 -3.88 -19.16
C MET A 8 18.95 -2.37 -18.94
N PRO A 9 17.95 -1.52 -19.25
CA PRO A 9 18.07 -0.08 -19.06
C PRO A 9 18.45 0.25 -17.61
N PRO A 10 19.39 1.18 -17.38
CA PRO A 10 19.80 1.54 -16.03
C PRO A 10 18.57 2.06 -15.26
N ALA A 11 18.30 1.47 -14.09
CA ALA A 11 17.22 1.89 -13.22
C ALA A 11 17.35 3.40 -12.93
N VAL A 12 16.27 4.14 -13.13
CA VAL A 12 16.23 5.60 -12.89
C VAL A 12 16.41 5.84 -11.40
N LYS A 13 17.66 6.13 -10.99
CA LYS A 13 17.97 6.50 -9.62
C LYS A 13 17.49 7.92 -9.36
N LEU A 14 16.28 8.07 -8.85
CA LEU A 14 15.82 9.32 -8.24
C LEU A 14 16.79 9.70 -7.11
N SER A 15 17.24 10.96 -7.12
CA SER A 15 18.02 11.53 -6.00
C SER A 15 17.22 11.35 -4.70
N SER A 16 17.88 10.88 -3.64
CA SER A 16 17.23 10.59 -2.36
C SER A 16 16.49 11.81 -1.78
N ALA A 17 16.95 13.03 -2.09
CA ALA A 17 16.30 14.27 -1.70
C ALA A 17 14.98 14.51 -2.49
N ALA A 18 14.96 14.20 -3.79
CA ALA A 18 13.77 14.32 -4.61
C ALA A 18 12.69 13.30 -4.20
N LEU A 19 13.10 12.07 -3.86
CA LEU A 19 12.20 11.03 -3.36
C LEU A 19 11.57 11.44 -2.02
N LEU A 20 12.36 12.01 -1.10
CA LEU A 20 11.86 12.54 0.17
C LEU A 20 10.89 13.70 -0.03
N GLY A 21 11.18 14.62 -0.95
CA GLY A 21 10.28 15.73 -1.29
C GLY A 21 8.94 15.24 -1.83
N ILE A 22 8.94 14.27 -2.75
CA ILE A 22 7.71 13.66 -3.28
C ILE A 22 6.93 12.96 -2.17
N LEU A 23 7.61 12.19 -1.31
CA LEU A 23 6.99 11.53 -0.16
C LEU A 23 6.34 12.53 0.79
N ALA A 24 7.00 13.66 1.07
CA ALA A 24 6.46 14.71 1.93
C ALA A 24 5.20 15.34 1.33
N ILE A 25 5.21 15.67 0.04
CA ILE A 25 4.05 16.26 -0.65
C ILE A 25 2.87 15.27 -0.64
N VAL A 26 3.12 14.02 -1.04
CA VAL A 26 2.08 12.96 -1.04
C VAL A 26 1.55 12.74 0.37
N GLY A 27 2.41 12.73 1.38
CA GLY A 27 2.02 12.59 2.78
C GLY A 27 1.12 13.73 3.25
N ILE A 28 1.50 14.98 2.99
CA ILE A 28 0.69 16.16 3.35
C ILE A 28 -0.66 16.14 2.62
N MET A 29 -0.66 15.78 1.33
CA MET A 29 -1.91 15.63 0.57
C MET A 29 -2.82 14.56 1.17
N ALA A 30 -2.28 13.38 1.48
CA ALA A 30 -3.05 12.30 2.10
C ALA A 30 -3.64 12.73 3.45
N VAL A 31 -2.84 13.41 4.29
CA VAL A 31 -3.32 13.95 5.58
C VAL A 31 -4.45 14.95 5.37
N GLY A 32 -4.32 15.87 4.42
CA GLY A 32 -5.37 16.84 4.09
C GLY A 32 -6.66 16.17 3.63
N VAL A 33 -6.56 15.17 2.75
CA VAL A 33 -7.71 14.38 2.27
C VAL A 33 -8.38 13.63 3.42
N PHE A 34 -7.61 12.97 4.28
CA PHE A 34 -8.17 12.24 5.43
C PHE A 34 -8.83 13.18 6.44
N ALA A 35 -8.19 14.31 6.75
CA ALA A 35 -8.75 15.31 7.64
C ALA A 35 -10.08 15.87 7.09
N TRP A 36 -10.14 16.14 5.78
CA TRP A 36 -11.37 16.58 5.15
C TRP A 36 -12.49 15.55 5.25
N ILE A 37 -12.23 14.29 4.88
CA ILE A 37 -13.22 13.21 4.88
C ILE A 37 -13.75 12.94 6.29
N LEU A 38 -12.84 12.86 7.27
CA LEU A 38 -13.20 12.46 8.63
C LEU A 38 -13.90 13.57 9.42
N PHE A 39 -13.50 14.83 9.22
CA PHE A 39 -13.94 15.93 10.09
C PHE A 39 -14.78 17.00 9.40
N LEU A 40 -14.51 17.31 8.12
CA LEU A 40 -15.13 18.46 7.45
C LEU A 40 -16.26 18.09 6.48
N ALA A 41 -16.39 16.84 6.05
CA ALA A 41 -17.41 16.42 5.09
C ALA A 41 -18.84 16.51 5.68
N PRO A 42 -19.60 17.59 5.41
CA PRO A 42 -20.91 17.81 6.01
C PRO A 42 -21.93 17.04 5.17
N GLY A 43 -22.57 16.03 5.77
CA GLY A 43 -23.56 15.18 5.10
C GLY A 43 -23.18 13.71 4.95
N LEU A 44 -21.93 13.34 5.25
CA LEU A 44 -21.55 11.93 5.36
C LEU A 44 -21.77 11.43 6.80
N ASN A 45 -22.51 10.33 6.92
CA ASN A 45 -22.58 9.54 8.14
C ASN A 45 -21.22 8.86 8.42
N ILE A 46 -21.00 8.42 9.67
CA ILE A 46 -19.70 7.89 10.11
C ILE A 46 -19.25 6.66 9.30
N ASP A 47 -20.19 5.79 8.93
CA ASP A 47 -19.99 4.62 8.07
C ASP A 47 -19.47 5.03 6.68
N GLN A 48 -20.06 6.07 6.10
CA GLN A 48 -19.65 6.60 4.79
C GLN A 48 -18.30 7.31 4.87
N ARG A 49 -18.02 8.05 5.95
CA ARG A 49 -16.70 8.69 6.16
C ARG A 49 -15.60 7.64 6.23
N LEU A 50 -15.84 6.56 6.98
CA LEU A 50 -14.91 5.43 7.09
C LEU A 50 -14.77 4.69 5.76
N TRP A 51 -15.85 4.51 5.01
CA TRP A 51 -15.79 3.93 3.67
C TRP A 51 -14.88 4.74 2.73
N TRP A 52 -15.09 6.05 2.64
CA TRP A 52 -14.29 6.93 1.79
C TRP A 52 -12.85 7.06 2.24
N THR A 53 -12.59 7.05 3.55
CA THR A 53 -11.24 6.99 4.10
C THR A 53 -10.54 5.69 3.70
N GLY A 54 -11.26 4.56 3.80
CA GLY A 54 -10.76 3.26 3.38
C GLY A 54 -10.38 3.20 1.91
N PHE A 55 -11.28 3.71 1.06
CA PHE A 55 -11.11 3.75 -0.38
C PHE A 55 -9.96 4.65 -0.83
N THR A 56 -9.90 5.88 -0.31
CA THR A 56 -8.82 6.82 -0.65
C THR A 56 -7.46 6.33 -0.17
N SER A 57 -7.40 5.73 1.02
CA SER A 57 -6.18 5.12 1.54
C SER A 57 -5.71 3.94 0.67
N LEU A 58 -6.64 3.13 0.14
CA LEU A 58 -6.31 2.05 -0.80
C LEU A 58 -5.69 2.58 -2.09
N ILE A 59 -6.24 3.67 -2.65
CA ILE A 59 -5.70 4.32 -3.85
C ILE A 59 -4.27 4.82 -3.57
N PHE A 60 -4.05 5.53 -2.47
CA PHE A 60 -2.70 6.00 -2.13
C PHE A 60 -1.74 4.84 -1.86
N ALA A 61 -2.19 3.77 -1.21
CA ALA A 61 -1.38 2.56 -1.01
C ALA A 61 -0.96 1.93 -2.35
N PHE A 62 -1.90 1.82 -3.29
CA PHE A 62 -1.65 1.29 -4.62
C PHE A 62 -0.69 2.17 -5.42
N LEU A 63 -0.90 3.50 -5.43
CA LEU A 63 0.00 4.44 -6.09
C LEU A 63 1.41 4.38 -5.49
N ALA A 64 1.53 4.38 -4.16
CA ALA A 64 2.82 4.24 -3.47
C ALA A 64 3.52 2.93 -3.82
N TYR A 65 2.76 1.83 -3.93
CA TYR A 65 3.27 0.54 -4.35
C TYR A 65 3.75 0.55 -5.81
N LEU A 66 3.03 1.18 -6.74
CA LEU A 66 3.47 1.32 -8.14
C LEU A 66 4.78 2.10 -8.24
N VAL A 67 4.92 3.19 -7.50
CA VAL A 67 6.19 3.94 -7.46
C VAL A 67 7.30 3.10 -6.81
N HIS A 68 6.99 2.30 -5.79
CA HIS A 68 7.94 1.33 -5.24
C HIS A 68 8.38 0.31 -6.29
N ALA A 69 7.46 -0.25 -7.08
CA ALA A 69 7.78 -1.21 -8.13
C ALA A 69 8.73 -0.63 -9.19
N GLY A 70 8.63 0.67 -9.48
CA GLY A 70 9.53 1.37 -10.42
C GLY A 70 10.87 1.85 -9.82
N THR A 71 10.98 1.97 -8.50
CA THR A 71 12.17 2.59 -7.83
C THR A 71 12.88 1.67 -6.83
N GLU A 72 12.27 0.54 -6.47
CA GLU A 72 12.67 -0.38 -5.39
C GLU A 72 12.91 0.29 -4.02
N ALA A 73 12.44 1.53 -3.81
CA ALA A 73 12.73 2.27 -2.60
C ALA A 73 11.95 1.71 -1.39
N ARG A 74 12.67 1.21 -0.39
CA ARG A 74 12.12 0.67 0.87
C ARG A 74 11.10 1.58 1.59
N PRO A 75 11.26 2.92 1.68
CA PRO A 75 10.27 3.77 2.36
C PRO A 75 8.90 3.77 1.67
N LEU A 76 8.85 3.66 0.33
CA LEU A 76 7.57 3.60 -0.40
C LEU A 76 6.82 2.28 -0.13
N LYS A 77 7.56 1.18 0.04
CA LYS A 77 6.97 -0.11 0.47
C LYS A 77 6.32 0.00 1.85
N GLN A 78 6.99 0.66 2.79
CA GLN A 78 6.46 0.87 4.15
C GLN A 78 5.23 1.80 4.13
N LEU A 79 5.28 2.87 3.35
CA LEU A 79 4.14 3.78 3.15
C LEU A 79 2.93 3.04 2.58
N ALA A 80 3.13 2.26 1.51
CA ALA A 80 2.07 1.48 0.89
C ALA A 80 1.44 0.48 1.88
N GLY A 81 2.26 -0.22 2.68
CA GLY A 81 1.78 -1.12 3.71
C GLY A 81 1.00 -0.41 4.83
N GLY A 82 1.48 0.76 5.28
CA GLY A 82 0.78 1.57 6.28
C GLY A 82 -0.57 2.08 5.79
N LEU A 83 -0.63 2.60 4.56
CA LEU A 83 -1.88 3.05 3.93
C LEU A 83 -2.84 1.89 3.65
N PHE A 84 -2.32 0.70 3.33
CA PHE A 84 -3.14 -0.49 3.22
C PHE A 84 -3.78 -0.87 4.55
N LEU A 85 -3.04 -0.78 5.66
CA LEU A 85 -3.59 -1.05 7.00
C LEU A 85 -4.68 -0.04 7.39
N VAL A 86 -4.47 1.24 7.12
CA VAL A 86 -5.49 2.29 7.31
C VAL A 86 -6.73 1.99 6.46
N SER A 87 -6.54 1.50 5.23
CA SER A 87 -7.64 1.11 4.35
C SER A 87 -8.48 -0.02 4.95
N ALA A 88 -7.82 -1.12 5.34
CA ALA A 88 -8.49 -2.26 5.95
C ALA A 88 -9.24 -1.87 7.23
N GLY A 89 -8.59 -1.14 8.14
CA GLY A 89 -9.21 -0.68 9.39
C GLY A 89 -10.43 0.21 9.14
N SER A 90 -10.37 1.09 8.15
CA SER A 90 -11.48 1.98 7.80
C SER A 90 -12.65 1.22 7.16
N PHE A 91 -12.39 0.21 6.31
CA PHE A 91 -13.46 -0.64 5.76
C PHE A 91 -14.15 -1.48 6.84
N TYR A 92 -13.39 -2.09 7.77
CA TYR A 92 -14.00 -2.77 8.91
C TYR A 92 -14.81 -1.80 9.77
N GLY A 93 -14.26 -0.63 10.08
CA GLY A 93 -14.98 0.40 10.82
C GLY A 93 -16.28 0.81 10.13
N SER A 94 -16.27 0.99 8.81
CA SER A 94 -17.47 1.29 8.01
C SER A 94 -18.54 0.20 8.15
N ILE A 95 -18.15 -1.07 8.10
CA ILE A 95 -19.06 -2.22 8.26
C ILE A 95 -19.69 -2.22 9.66
N PHE A 96 -18.89 -2.10 10.72
CA PHE A 96 -19.37 -2.18 12.11
C PHE A 96 -20.10 -0.94 12.60
N THR A 97 -19.91 0.21 11.95
CA THR A 97 -20.64 1.45 12.27
C THR A 97 -21.89 1.62 11.42
N SER A 98 -22.09 0.78 10.39
CA SER A 98 -23.30 0.80 9.58
C SER A 98 -24.51 0.30 10.39
N ALA A 99 -25.66 0.94 10.21
CA ALA A 99 -26.93 0.49 10.80
C ALA A 99 -27.58 -0.67 10.00
N SER A 100 -26.75 -1.51 9.37
CA SER A 100 -27.23 -2.63 8.53
C SER A 100 -27.59 -3.85 9.37
N ASP A 101 -28.40 -4.74 8.80
CA ASP A 101 -28.72 -6.03 9.42
C ASP A 101 -27.44 -6.82 9.76
N THR A 102 -27.40 -7.42 10.95
CA THR A 102 -26.23 -8.15 11.46
C THR A 102 -25.76 -9.24 10.49
N GLY A 103 -26.67 -9.89 9.76
CA GLY A 103 -26.33 -10.88 8.74
C GLY A 103 -25.53 -10.29 7.56
N VAL A 104 -25.90 -9.09 7.10
CA VAL A 104 -25.20 -8.38 6.02
C VAL A 104 -23.83 -7.89 6.49
N MET A 105 -23.77 -7.37 7.72
CA MET A 105 -22.52 -6.96 8.36
C MET A 105 -21.51 -8.11 8.43
N LEU A 106 -21.93 -9.28 8.90
CA LEU A 106 -21.09 -10.48 9.00
C LEU A 106 -20.62 -10.97 7.63
N LEU A 107 -21.52 -10.97 6.63
CA LEU A 107 -21.16 -11.34 5.26
C LEU A 107 -20.03 -10.45 4.72
N TRP A 108 -20.18 -9.13 4.82
CA TRP A 108 -19.16 -8.19 4.37
C TRP A 108 -17.87 -8.28 5.17
N ALA A 109 -17.95 -8.50 6.48
CA ALA A 109 -16.77 -8.71 7.32
C ALA A 109 -15.99 -9.97 6.90
N VAL A 110 -16.68 -11.07 6.57
CA VAL A 110 -16.05 -12.30 6.07
C VAL A 110 -15.40 -12.07 4.71
N VAL A 111 -16.11 -11.46 3.76
CA VAL A 111 -15.58 -11.14 2.43
C VAL A 111 -14.32 -10.26 2.54
N LEU A 112 -14.37 -9.22 3.37
CA LEU A 112 -13.24 -8.34 3.62
C LEU A 112 -12.07 -9.09 4.27
N SER A 113 -12.34 -9.98 5.22
CA SER A 113 -11.31 -10.79 5.88
C SER A 113 -10.57 -11.71 4.90
N ILE A 114 -11.30 -12.38 4.00
CA ILE A 114 -10.71 -13.21 2.95
C ILE A 114 -9.81 -12.35 2.05
N LEU A 115 -10.29 -11.18 1.63
CA LEU A 115 -9.53 -10.27 0.78
C LEU A 115 -8.22 -9.82 1.45
N VAL A 116 -8.28 -9.43 2.74
CA VAL A 116 -7.10 -9.02 3.51
C VAL A 116 -6.09 -10.17 3.62
N VAL A 117 -6.55 -11.39 3.90
CA VAL A 117 -5.67 -12.57 3.98
C VAL A 117 -4.98 -12.84 2.65
N VAL A 118 -5.69 -12.77 1.53
CA VAL A 118 -5.12 -12.94 0.18
C VAL A 118 -4.03 -11.90 -0.09
N VAL A 119 -4.28 -10.63 0.25
CA VAL A 119 -3.29 -9.56 0.08
C VAL A 119 -2.06 -9.79 0.97
N LEU A 120 -2.26 -10.16 2.24
CA LEU A 120 -1.15 -10.44 3.16
C LEU A 120 -0.31 -11.63 2.69
N LEU A 121 -0.94 -12.68 2.15
CA LEU A 121 -0.25 -13.81 1.51
C LEU A 121 0.61 -13.34 0.33
N GLY A 122 0.06 -12.50 -0.54
CA GLY A 122 0.81 -11.92 -1.66
C GLY A 122 2.02 -11.11 -1.20
N VAL A 123 1.85 -10.24 -0.19
CA VAL A 123 2.95 -9.46 0.40
C VAL A 123 3.99 -10.36 1.06
N PHE A 124 3.57 -11.44 1.74
CA PHE A 124 4.46 -12.39 2.38
C PHE A 124 5.32 -13.14 1.35
N VAL A 125 4.71 -13.62 0.26
CA VAL A 125 5.44 -14.29 -0.83
C VAL A 125 6.45 -13.33 -1.47
N MET A 126 6.03 -12.12 -1.83
CA MET A 126 6.95 -11.11 -2.38
C MET A 126 8.08 -10.73 -1.42
N ALA A 127 7.80 -10.65 -0.10
CA ALA A 127 8.83 -10.38 0.89
C ALA A 127 9.88 -11.49 0.92
N ARG A 128 9.48 -12.76 0.89
CA ARG A 128 10.39 -13.91 0.85
C ARG A 128 11.26 -13.93 -0.40
N GLU A 129 10.69 -13.64 -1.56
CA GLU A 129 11.45 -13.56 -2.82
C GLU A 129 12.50 -12.44 -2.78
N SER A 130 12.15 -11.29 -2.19
CA SER A 130 13.08 -10.17 -2.04
C SER A 130 14.26 -10.48 -1.11
N GLU A 131 14.02 -11.20 0.00
CA GLU A 131 15.08 -11.66 0.92
C GLU A 131 16.03 -12.65 0.24
N ALA A 132 15.49 -13.61 -0.51
CA ALA A 132 16.28 -14.59 -1.25
C ALA A 132 17.17 -13.92 -2.30
N THR A 133 16.68 -12.87 -2.96
CA THR A 133 17.42 -12.11 -3.97
C THR A 133 18.54 -11.28 -3.33
N GLN A 134 18.28 -10.59 -2.22
CA GLN A 134 19.32 -9.84 -1.51
C GLN A 134 20.42 -10.76 -0.94
N ALA A 135 20.06 -11.93 -0.43
CA ALA A 135 21.04 -12.91 0.05
C ALA A 135 21.97 -13.40 -1.07
N ARG A 136 21.45 -13.61 -2.29
CA ARG A 136 22.24 -13.99 -3.47
C ARG A 136 23.21 -12.88 -3.92
N LEU A 137 22.75 -11.63 -3.92
CA LEU A 137 23.58 -10.47 -4.26
C LEU A 137 24.66 -10.20 -3.21
N ALA A 138 24.33 -10.34 -1.92
CA ALA A 138 25.30 -10.20 -0.83
C ALA A 138 26.40 -11.26 -0.92
N ARG A 139 26.07 -12.52 -1.24
CA ARG A 139 27.06 -13.59 -1.47
C ARG A 139 27.97 -13.32 -2.65
N ARG A 140 27.44 -12.83 -3.79
CA ARG A 140 28.25 -12.43 -4.96
C ARG A 140 29.23 -11.28 -4.66
N LYS A 141 28.95 -10.44 -3.65
CA LYS A 141 29.83 -9.35 -3.24
C LYS A 141 30.98 -9.82 -2.34
N LEU A 142 30.84 -10.99 -1.72
CA LEU A 142 31.80 -11.56 -0.77
C LEU A 142 32.76 -12.58 -1.41
N THR A 143 32.42 -13.12 -2.58
CA THR A 143 33.31 -13.93 -3.42
C THR A 143 33.51 -13.23 -4.77
N PRO A 144 34.63 -12.51 -4.97
CA PRO A 144 35.02 -12.01 -6.30
C PRO A 144 35.39 -13.16 -7.25
#